data_AF-A0A7W3NTU0-F1
#
_entry.id   AF-A0A7W3NTU0-F1
#
_cell.length_a   1.000
_cell.length_b   1.000
_cell.length_c   1.000
_cell.angle_alpha   90.00
_cell.angle_beta   90.00
_cell.angle_gamma   90.00
#
_symmetry.space_group_name_H-M   'P 1'
#
loop_
_entity.id
_entity.type
_entity.pdbx_description
1 polymer ?
#
loop_
_entity_poly.entity_id
_entity_poly.type
_entity_poly.pdbx_seq_one_letter_code
_entity_poly.pdbx_strand_id
1 'polypeptide(L)' 'MDAFTAGLLQRIKTTESDLSRARDEGDDFLVEVEQAELDDLRRLAAEHGVEVGATRV' A
#
# COMPACT_ATOMS: atom_id res chain seq x y z
N MET A 1 0.99 -1.53 18.74
CA MET A 1 1.50 -0.82 17.54
C MET A 1 1.80 0.60 17.94
N ASP A 2 2.94 1.13 17.52
CA ASP A 2 3.29 2.53 17.75
C ASP A 2 2.59 3.45 16.74
N ALA A 3 2.67 4.76 16.96
CA ALA A 3 2.06 5.76 16.09
C ALA A 3 2.60 5.70 14.66
N PHE A 4 3.87 5.31 14.50
CA PHE A 4 4.50 5.12 13.19
C PHE A 4 3.83 3.97 12.42
N THR A 5 3.73 2.80 13.03
CA THR A 5 3.10 1.61 12.46
C THR A 5 1.63 1.87 12.12
N ALA A 6 0.91 2.56 13.01
CA ALA A 6 -0.48 2.95 12.74
C ALA A 6 -0.61 3.87 11.52
N GLY A 7 0.28 4.87 11.41
CA GLY A 7 0.33 5.76 10.25
C GLY A 7 0.72 5.04 8.96
N LEU A 8 1.65 4.09 9.03
CA LEU A 8 2.09 3.29 7.90
C LEU A 8 0.95 2.39 7.37
N LEU A 9 0.24 1.71 8.25
CA LEU A 9 -0.92 0.89 7.87
C LEU A 9 -2.05 1.73 7.29
N GLN A 10 -2.26 2.94 7.79
CA GLN A 10 -3.25 3.85 7.22
C GLN A 10 -2.87 4.27 5.80
N ARG A 11 -1.60 4.60 5.55
CA ARG A 11 -1.12 4.94 4.21
C ARG A 11 -1.28 3.79 3.24
N ILE A 12 -0.92 2.56 3.64
CA ILE A 12 -1.11 1.37 2.81
C ILE A 12 -2.58 1.23 2.38
N LYS A 13 -3.52 1.34 3.32
CA LYS A 13 -4.96 1.26 3.00
C LYS A 13 -5.43 2.35 2.04
N THR A 14 -4.92 3.57 2.23
CA THR A 14 -5.23 4.70 1.34
C THR A 14 -4.72 4.43 -0.07
N THR A 15 -3.43 4.07 -0.22
CA THR A 15 -2.81 3.73 -1.50
C THR A 15 -3.50 2.53 -2.17
N GLU A 16 -3.91 1.50 -1.43
CA GLU A 16 -4.69 0.37 -2.00
C GLU A 16 -6.06 0.81 -2.54
N SER A 17 -6.73 1.74 -1.85
CA SER A 17 -8.00 2.31 -2.32
C SER A 17 -7.80 3.19 -3.55
N ASP A 18 -6.75 4.00 -3.57
CA ASP A 18 -6.43 4.90 -4.68
C ASP A 18 -5.98 4.12 -5.92
N LEU A 19 -5.19 3.06 -5.74
CA LEU A 19 -4.82 2.11 -6.79
C LEU A 19 -6.04 1.39 -7.38
N SER A 20 -7.00 0.99 -6.53
CA SER A 20 -8.24 0.36 -7.00
C SER A 20 -9.06 1.34 -7.84
N ARG A 21 -9.17 2.60 -7.40
CA ARG A 21 -9.84 3.66 -8.17
C ARG A 21 -9.14 3.95 -9.49
N ALA A 22 -7.80 4.03 -9.51
CA ALA A 22 -7.03 4.27 -10.73
C ALA A 22 -7.25 3.15 -11.77
N ARG A 23 -7.33 1.89 -11.31
CA ARG A 23 -7.67 0.74 -12.18
C ARG A 23 -9.09 0.83 -12.73
N ASP A 24 -10.06 1.22 -11.90
CA ASP A 24 -11.46 1.37 -12.30
C ASP A 24 -11.64 2.51 -13.31
N GLU A 25 -10.85 3.57 -13.19
CA GLU A 25 -10.86 4.74 -14.08
C GLU A 25 -10.05 4.53 -15.38
N GLY A 26 -9.22 3.48 -15.45
CA GLY A 26 -8.34 3.21 -16.58
C GLY A 26 -7.17 4.20 -16.69
N ASP A 27 -6.74 4.78 -15.57
CA ASP A 27 -5.58 5.67 -15.50
C ASP A 27 -4.29 4.85 -15.31
N ASP A 28 -3.76 4.33 -16.42
CA ASP A 28 -2.57 3.46 -16.41
C ASP A 28 -1.36 4.12 -15.74
N PHE A 29 -1.20 5.44 -15.89
CA PHE A 29 -0.11 6.17 -15.26
C PHE A 29 -0.27 6.22 -13.74
N LEU A 30 -1.46 6.55 -13.25
CA LEU A 30 -1.73 6.57 -11.81
C LEU A 30 -1.62 5.16 -11.22
N VAL A 31 -2.02 4.12 -11.96
CA VAL A 31 -1.83 2.72 -11.53
C VAL A 31 -0.35 2.40 -11.30
N GLU A 32 0.55 2.80 -12.19
CA GLU A 32 2.00 2.59 -12.02
C GLU A 32 2.55 3.33 -10.81
N VAL A 33 2.12 4.58 -10.61
CA VAL A 33 2.53 5.41 -9.46
C VAL A 33 2.07 4.81 -8.14
N GLU A 34 0.78 4.48 -8.00
CA GLU A 34 0.22 3.94 -6.76
C GLU A 34 0.75 2.53 -6.45
N GLN A 35 1.02 1.72 -7.48
CA GLN A 35 1.63 0.40 -7.29
C GLN A 35 3.07 0.51 -6.75
N ALA A 36 3.86 1.45 -7.26
CA ALA A 36 5.23 1.68 -6.76
C ALA A 36 5.25 2.15 -5.30
N GLU A 37 4.38 3.12 -4.93
CA GLU A 37 4.24 3.56 -3.54
C GLU A 37 3.79 2.40 -2.63
N LEU A 38 2.84 1.58 -3.07
CA LEU A 38 2.36 0.43 -2.30
C LEU A 38 3.46 -0.59 -2.01
N ASP A 39 4.31 -0.87 -2.99
CA ASP A 39 5.44 -1.79 -2.84
C ASP A 39 6.49 -1.24 -1.85
N ASP A 40 6.79 0.06 -1.91
CA ASP A 40 7.67 0.72 -0.96
C ASP A 40 7.10 0.73 0.46
N LEU A 41 5.81 0.99 0.62
CA LEU A 41 5.14 0.95 1.92
C LEU A 41 5.13 -0.45 2.53
N ARG A 42 4.90 -1.49 1.71
CA ARG A 42 4.95 -2.90 2.15
C ARG A 42 6.35 -3.30 2.58
N ARG A 43 7.38 -2.88 1.84
CA ARG A 43 8.78 -3.09 2.21
C ARG A 43 9.11 -2.41 3.54
N LEU A 44 8.72 -1.15 3.70
CA LEU A 44 8.91 -0.41 4.96
C LEU A 44 8.18 -1.10 6.13
N ALA A 45 6.97 -1.62 5.90
CA ALA A 45 6.25 -2.35 6.93
C ALA A 45 7.00 -3.62 7.36
N ALA A 46 7.53 -4.38 6.40
CA ALA A 46 8.32 -5.57 6.67
C ALA A 46 9.62 -5.26 7.44
N GLU A 47 10.33 -4.17 7.09
CA GLU A 47 11.51 -3.69 7.81
C GLU A 47 11.21 -3.36 9.28
N HIS A 48 9.97 -2.94 9.57
CA HIS A 48 9.49 -2.66 10.93
C HIS A 48 8.79 -3.86 11.60
N GLY A 49 8.84 -5.06 11.00
CA GLY A 49 8.27 -6.28 11.56
C GLY A 49 6.75 -6.37 11.46
N VAL A 50 6.14 -5.62 10.54
CA VAL A 50 4.69 -5.59 10.31
C VAL A 50 4.38 -6.35 9.03
N GLU A 51 3.72 -7.51 9.16
CA GLU A 51 3.22 -8.25 8.01
C GLU A 51 1.97 -7.58 7.46
N VAL A 52 2.04 -7.12 6.21
CA VAL A 52 0.90 -6.51 5.52
C VAL A 52 0.57 -7.34 4.29
N GLY A 53 -0.59 -8.01 4.35
CA GLY A 53 -1.17 -8.67 3.18
C GLY A 53 -0.37 -9.83 2.61
N ALA A 54 -0.09 -10.86 3.41
CA ALA A 54 0.04 -12.19 2.83
C ALA A 54 -1.38 -12.65 2.45
N THR A 55 -1.74 -12.55 1.17
CA THR A 55 -2.82 -13.41 0.67
C THR A 55 -2.32 -14.83 0.84
N ARG A 56 -2.80 -15.53 1.87
CA ARG A 56 -2.65 -16.98 1.98
C ARG A 56 -3.36 -17.59 0.77
N VAL A 57 -2.56 -17.96 -0.21
CA VAL A 57 -2.95 -18.91 -1.26
C VAL A 57 -3.03 -20.30 -0.65
#